data_AF-A0A1U7HR32-F1
#
_entry.id   AF-A0A1U7HR32-F1
#
_cell.length_a   1.000
_cell.length_b   1.000
_cell.length_c   1.000
_cell.angle_alpha   90.00
_cell.angle_beta   90.00
_cell.angle_gamma   90.00
#
_symmetry.space_group_name_H-M   'P 1'
#
loop_
_entity.id
_entity.type
_entity.pdbx_description
1 polymer ?
#
loop_
_entity_poly.entity_id
_entity_poly.type
_entity_poly.pdbx_seq_one_letter_code
_entity_poly.pdbx_strand_id
1 'polypeptide(L)'
;MKSLIRWSATLGLVGSAILGVGFGQAAKVLALPQDQIVKTLQPVPVFTIVDAQGAPIVRQHENKQVTGVFISQQDAQKFFQQLQQQNPELAKKVKVQPVSLGEVYKFSQSMEGKPDGLNIDYVPMNDEVELAKQVMNQNGQQYPEGVVPLFVARVGKEQGYLMIERNNESRIPFFFEKAQLQQLLERFKKEKPDLASTVKIEVIPLEIMIATMKEKNDEMLTKIELVPSQESLQFIQSTIQNRGQSNPQGQSAPQNQPAQSNPQNQQKK
;
A
#
# COMPACT_ATOMS: atom_id res chain seq x y z
N MET A 1 -22.84 -61.50 -5.14
CA MET A 1 -22.90 -62.73 -4.32
C MET A 1 -21.48 -63.20 -4.02
N LYS A 2 -21.22 -63.67 -2.78
CA LYS A 2 -19.97 -64.23 -2.22
C LYS A 2 -18.91 -63.16 -1.84
N SER A 3 -18.73 -62.68 -0.59
CA SER A 3 -18.57 -63.33 0.73
C SER A 3 -17.42 -64.35 0.72
N LEU A 4 -16.44 -64.43 1.61
CA LEU A 4 -16.00 -63.76 2.85
C LEU A 4 -14.69 -64.53 3.28
N ILE A 5 -13.94 -64.00 4.28
CA ILE A 5 -13.09 -64.75 5.27
C ILE A 5 -11.67 -65.22 4.84
N ARG A 6 -10.58 -65.20 5.63
CA ARG A 6 -10.04 -64.58 6.88
C ARG A 6 -8.65 -65.22 7.12
N TRP A 7 -7.70 -64.48 7.71
CA TRP A 7 -6.68 -64.87 8.73
C TRP A 7 -5.60 -65.92 8.31
N SER A 8 -4.31 -65.89 8.70
CA SER A 8 -3.60 -65.31 9.85
C SER A 8 -2.06 -65.35 9.68
N ALA A 9 -1.39 -64.44 10.41
CA ALA A 9 -0.11 -64.57 11.12
C ALA A 9 1.20 -64.88 10.37
N THR A 10 2.10 -63.90 10.34
CA THR A 10 3.49 -64.12 10.76
C THR A 10 3.99 -62.92 11.57
N LEU A 11 4.33 -63.22 12.83
CA LEU A 11 5.06 -62.36 13.76
C LEU A 11 6.52 -62.29 13.33
N GLY A 12 7.07 -61.08 13.23
CA GLY A 12 8.51 -60.84 13.08
C GLY A 12 8.88 -59.53 13.75
N LEU A 13 9.21 -59.60 15.04
CA LEU A 13 9.76 -58.51 15.84
C LEU A 13 11.27 -58.41 15.61
N VAL A 14 11.71 -57.37 14.90
CA VAL A 14 13.03 -56.73 14.98
C VAL A 14 12.81 -55.31 14.42
N GLY A 15 13.16 -54.17 15.00
CA GLY A 15 13.90 -53.76 16.18
C GLY A 15 14.20 -52.27 15.95
N SER A 16 13.80 -51.41 16.89
CA SER A 16 14.35 -50.08 17.23
C SER A 16 14.51 -48.97 16.16
N ALA A 17 14.01 -47.77 16.54
CA ALA A 17 14.22 -46.43 15.97
C ALA A 17 13.41 -46.10 14.69
N ILE A 18 12.66 -45.00 14.56
CA ILE A 18 12.73 -43.67 15.16
C ILE A 18 11.29 -43.18 15.41
N LEU A 19 11.00 -42.72 16.64
CA LEU A 19 9.89 -41.80 16.90
C LEU A 19 10.24 -40.47 16.23
N GLY A 20 9.95 -40.37 14.94
CA GLY A 20 10.00 -39.15 14.18
C GLY A 20 8.57 -38.76 13.92
N VAL A 21 7.95 -38.10 14.89
CA VAL A 21 6.75 -37.30 14.63
C VAL A 21 7.22 -36.20 13.68
N GLY A 22 7.18 -36.50 12.39
CA GLY A 22 7.13 -35.48 11.37
C GLY A 22 5.79 -34.77 11.54
N PHE A 23 5.72 -33.93 12.57
CA PHE A 23 5.03 -32.66 12.41
C PHE A 23 5.63 -32.08 11.13
N GLY A 24 4.97 -32.36 10.01
CA GLY A 24 4.91 -31.38 8.94
C GLY A 24 4.39 -30.14 9.64
N GLN A 25 5.32 -29.32 10.12
CA GLN A 25 5.05 -27.90 10.24
C GLN A 25 4.58 -27.57 8.83
N ALA A 26 3.27 -27.46 8.66
CA ALA A 26 2.73 -26.61 7.65
C ALA A 26 3.51 -25.32 7.87
N ALA A 27 4.52 -25.08 7.04
CA ALA A 27 5.20 -23.82 7.00
C ALA A 27 4.04 -22.86 6.75
N LYS A 28 3.57 -22.19 7.81
CA LYS A 28 2.63 -21.10 7.66
C LYS A 28 3.36 -20.22 6.67
N VAL A 29 2.81 -20.10 5.47
CA VAL A 29 3.25 -19.09 4.52
C VAL A 29 2.97 -17.80 5.27
N LEU A 30 3.99 -17.27 5.95
CA LEU A 30 3.84 -16.15 6.85
C LEU A 30 3.63 -14.93 5.96
N ALA A 31 2.44 -14.37 5.90
CA ALA A 31 2.21 -13.09 5.23
C ALA A 31 3.28 -12.04 5.57
N LEU A 32 3.48 -11.04 4.72
CA LEU A 32 4.34 -9.91 5.09
C LEU A 32 3.87 -9.32 6.44
N PRO A 33 4.80 -8.92 7.32
CA PRO A 33 4.44 -8.21 8.54
C PRO A 33 3.60 -6.98 8.24
N GLN A 34 2.56 -6.73 9.04
CA GLN A 34 1.63 -5.63 8.81
C GLN A 34 2.34 -4.28 8.65
N ASP A 35 3.39 -4.03 9.44
CA ASP A 35 4.18 -2.80 9.36
C ASP A 35 4.91 -2.64 8.02
N GLN A 36 5.32 -3.75 7.39
CA GLN A 36 5.94 -3.73 6.07
C GLN A 36 4.92 -3.34 4.99
N ILE A 37 3.71 -3.88 5.06
CA ILE A 37 2.61 -3.51 4.14
C ILE A 37 2.31 -2.03 4.30
N VAL A 38 2.14 -1.56 5.53
CA VAL A 38 1.91 -0.14 5.84
C VAL A 38 3.02 0.72 5.26
N LYS A 39 4.29 0.36 5.45
CA LYS A 39 5.44 1.13 4.93
C LYS A 39 5.41 1.26 3.41
N THR A 40 4.99 0.22 2.69
CA THR A 40 4.85 0.25 1.23
C THR A 40 3.71 1.17 0.78
N LEU A 41 2.58 1.19 1.51
CA LEU A 41 1.39 1.97 1.15
C LEU A 41 1.45 3.42 1.63
N GLN A 42 2.19 3.70 2.71
CA GLN A 42 2.22 5.01 3.38
C GLN A 42 2.65 6.20 2.50
N PRO A 43 3.56 6.07 1.52
CA PRO A 43 3.94 7.18 0.65
C PRO A 43 2.85 7.66 -0.31
N VAL A 44 1.76 6.91 -0.46
CA VAL A 44 0.67 7.21 -1.41
C VAL A 44 -0.43 7.99 -0.70
N PRO A 45 -0.64 9.28 -1.03
CA PRO A 45 -1.80 10.02 -0.60
C PRO A 45 -3.04 9.50 -1.33
N VAL A 46 -4.13 9.39 -0.60
CA VAL A 46 -5.47 9.14 -1.11
C VAL A 46 -6.44 10.09 -0.41
N PHE A 47 -7.63 10.26 -0.97
CA PHE A 47 -8.55 11.31 -0.55
C PHE A 47 -9.86 10.69 -0.12
N THR A 48 -10.30 11.02 1.08
CA THR A 48 -11.56 10.53 1.65
C THR A 48 -12.49 11.70 1.91
N ILE A 49 -13.78 11.41 2.10
CA ILE A 49 -14.76 12.41 2.51
C ILE A 49 -15.21 12.05 3.91
N VAL A 50 -14.91 12.94 4.85
CA VAL A 50 -15.09 12.71 6.28
C VAL A 50 -15.85 13.86 6.92
N ASP A 51 -16.52 13.58 8.03
CA ASP A 51 -17.12 14.61 8.88
C ASP A 51 -16.09 15.41 9.69
N ALA A 52 -16.56 16.28 10.58
CA ALA A 52 -15.71 17.09 11.44
C ALA A 52 -14.86 16.26 12.42
N GLN A 53 -15.30 15.06 12.76
CA GLN A 53 -14.62 14.10 13.63
C GLN A 53 -13.62 13.21 12.87
N GLY A 54 -13.62 13.29 11.53
CA GLY A 54 -12.80 12.44 10.69
C GLY A 54 -13.43 11.09 10.37
N ALA A 55 -14.71 10.87 10.70
CA ALA A 55 -15.41 9.65 10.34
C ALA A 55 -15.81 9.69 8.86
N PRO A 56 -15.57 8.61 8.10
CA PRO A 56 -15.88 8.58 6.68
C PRO A 56 -17.38 8.54 6.41
N ILE A 57 -17.82 9.13 5.30
CA ILE A 57 -19.18 8.92 4.81
C ILE A 57 -19.35 7.47 4.37
N VAL A 58 -20.40 6.83 4.87
CA VAL A 58 -20.75 5.43 4.58
C VAL A 58 -22.00 5.39 3.71
N ARG A 59 -21.99 4.51 2.71
CA ARG A 59 -23.16 4.16 1.89
C ARG A 59 -23.47 2.68 2.07
N GLN A 60 -24.74 2.33 1.93
CA GLN A 60 -25.16 0.93 1.84
C GLN A 60 -25.05 0.48 0.39
N HIS A 61 -24.32 -0.60 0.14
CA HIS A 61 -24.20 -1.23 -1.18
C HIS A 61 -24.23 -2.75 -0.99
N GLU A 62 -25.19 -3.43 -1.62
CA GLU A 62 -25.35 -4.90 -1.51
C GLU A 62 -25.35 -5.44 -0.06
N ASN A 63 -26.06 -4.76 0.85
CA ASN A 63 -26.10 -5.04 2.29
C ASN A 63 -24.75 -4.91 3.02
N LYS A 64 -23.76 -4.24 2.41
CA LYS A 64 -22.48 -3.89 3.02
C LYS A 64 -22.38 -2.38 3.21
N GLN A 65 -21.75 -1.99 4.30
CA GLN A 65 -21.33 -0.63 4.53
C GLN A 65 -20.06 -0.38 3.71
N VAL A 66 -20.08 0.64 2.85
CA VAL A 66 -18.97 0.99 1.95
C VAL A 66 -18.61 2.45 2.12
N THR A 67 -17.31 2.74 2.14
CA THR A 67 -16.79 4.11 2.01
C THR A 67 -15.83 4.24 0.84
N GLY A 68 -15.93 5.37 0.14
CA GLY A 68 -15.11 5.67 -1.03
C GLY A 68 -13.77 6.29 -0.65
N VAL A 69 -12.70 5.75 -1.22
CA VAL A 69 -11.32 6.26 -1.10
C VAL A 69 -10.82 6.59 -2.49
N PHE A 70 -10.68 7.87 -2.80
CA PHE A 70 -10.31 8.35 -4.14
C PHE A 70 -8.80 8.39 -4.30
N ILE A 71 -8.30 7.84 -5.41
CA ILE A 71 -6.88 7.93 -5.77
C ILE A 71 -6.48 9.35 -6.20
N SER A 72 -7.41 10.10 -6.80
CA SER A 72 -7.21 11.49 -7.22
C SER A 72 -7.90 12.48 -6.28
N GLN A 73 -7.22 13.59 -6.01
CA GLN A 73 -7.79 14.71 -5.26
C GLN A 73 -8.89 15.38 -6.06
N GLN A 74 -8.64 15.60 -7.37
CA GLN A 74 -9.61 16.17 -8.29
C GLN A 74 -10.92 15.39 -8.29
N ASP A 75 -10.86 14.05 -8.32
CA ASP A 75 -12.07 13.23 -8.34
C ASP A 75 -12.83 13.27 -7.01
N ALA A 76 -12.11 13.29 -5.88
CA ALA A 76 -12.74 13.53 -4.58
C ALA A 76 -13.43 14.90 -4.51
N GLN A 77 -12.80 15.94 -5.06
CA GLN A 77 -13.38 17.29 -5.12
C GLN A 77 -14.60 17.35 -6.05
N LYS A 78 -14.55 16.70 -7.22
CA LYS A 78 -15.69 16.59 -8.14
C LYS A 78 -16.87 15.91 -7.44
N PHE A 79 -16.63 14.80 -6.74
CA PHE A 79 -17.66 14.14 -5.95
C PHE A 79 -18.21 15.07 -4.87
N PHE A 80 -17.35 15.78 -4.14
CA PHE A 80 -17.79 16.72 -3.11
C PHE A 80 -18.64 17.87 -3.68
N GLN A 81 -18.29 18.40 -4.86
CA GLN A 81 -19.09 19.42 -5.55
C GLN A 81 -20.46 18.87 -5.99
N GLN A 82 -20.52 17.63 -6.48
CA GLN A 82 -21.79 16.96 -6.78
C GLN A 82 -22.62 16.77 -5.50
N LEU A 83 -21.98 16.42 -4.38
CA LEU A 83 -22.63 16.30 -3.09
C LEU A 83 -23.21 17.64 -2.61
N GLN A 84 -22.50 18.76 -2.83
CA GLN A 84 -23.02 20.10 -2.53
C GLN A 84 -24.29 20.44 -3.31
N GLN A 85 -24.44 19.94 -4.54
CA GLN A 85 -25.63 20.16 -5.36
C GLN A 85 -26.78 19.21 -4.96
N GLN A 86 -26.47 17.95 -4.69
CA GLN A 86 -27.47 16.91 -4.45
C GLN A 86 -27.95 16.85 -3.00
N ASN A 87 -27.06 17.13 -2.03
CA ASN A 87 -27.36 17.13 -0.61
C ASN A 87 -26.54 18.22 0.13
N PRO A 88 -26.95 19.50 0.02
CA PRO A 88 -26.25 20.62 0.62
C PRO A 88 -26.08 20.51 2.15
N GLU A 89 -27.06 19.92 2.84
CA GLU A 89 -27.04 19.76 4.29
C GLU A 89 -25.98 18.76 4.76
N LEU A 90 -25.78 17.67 4.01
CA LEU A 90 -24.68 16.74 4.26
C LEU A 90 -23.34 17.39 3.87
N ALA A 91 -23.27 18.07 2.73
CA ALA A 91 -22.05 18.69 2.24
C ALA A 91 -21.45 19.72 3.20
N LYS A 92 -22.29 20.45 3.96
CA LYS A 92 -21.86 21.40 5.01
C LYS A 92 -21.13 20.73 6.18
N LYS A 93 -21.32 19.43 6.39
CA LYS A 93 -20.82 18.69 7.56
C LYS A 93 -19.58 17.87 7.26
N VAL A 94 -19.15 17.83 6.01
CA VAL A 94 -18.09 16.94 5.52
C VAL A 94 -17.07 17.71 4.72
N LYS A 95 -15.88 17.14 4.59
CA LYS A 95 -14.76 17.73 3.84
C LYS A 95 -13.97 16.64 3.14
N VAL A 96 -13.29 17.01 2.07
CA VAL A 96 -12.25 16.17 1.47
C VAL A 96 -11.03 16.21 2.40
N GLN A 97 -10.58 15.04 2.84
CA GLN A 97 -9.44 14.87 3.73
C GLN A 97 -8.38 13.98 3.04
N PRO A 98 -7.16 14.49 2.82
CA PRO A 98 -6.04 13.64 2.42
C PRO A 98 -5.62 12.75 3.60
N VAL A 99 -5.38 11.48 3.31
CA VAL A 99 -4.80 10.46 4.21
C VAL A 99 -3.81 9.61 3.42
N SER A 100 -2.97 8.82 4.08
CA SER A 100 -2.13 7.84 3.39
C SER A 100 -2.90 6.55 3.12
N LEU A 101 -2.58 5.86 2.02
CA LEU A 101 -3.11 4.53 1.74
C LEU A 101 -2.75 3.52 2.84
N GLY A 102 -1.61 3.71 3.52
CA GLY A 102 -1.23 2.93 4.70
C GLY A 102 -2.17 3.12 5.89
N GLU A 103 -2.68 4.33 6.13
CA GLU A 103 -3.70 4.59 7.16
C GLU A 103 -5.05 3.96 6.78
N VAL A 104 -5.44 4.05 5.51
CA VAL A 104 -6.65 3.37 4.99
C VAL A 104 -6.54 1.85 5.20
N TYR A 105 -5.38 1.27 4.90
CA TYR A 105 -5.13 -0.14 5.14
C TYR A 105 -5.25 -0.50 6.64
N LYS A 106 -4.62 0.25 7.54
CA LYS A 106 -4.75 0.02 9.00
C LYS A 106 -6.21 0.11 9.45
N PHE A 107 -6.93 1.10 8.96
CA PHE A 107 -8.35 1.28 9.25
C PHE A 107 -9.18 0.07 8.78
N SER A 108 -8.99 -0.37 7.53
CA SER A 108 -9.60 -1.58 6.97
C SER A 108 -9.33 -2.81 7.84
N GLN A 109 -8.08 -3.04 8.24
CA GLN A 109 -7.71 -4.17 9.08
C GLN A 109 -8.38 -4.10 10.47
N SER A 110 -8.55 -2.89 11.02
CA SER A 110 -9.24 -2.70 12.30
C SER A 110 -10.75 -2.99 12.23
N MET A 111 -11.33 -3.03 11.03
CA MET A 111 -12.75 -3.30 10.79
C MET A 111 -13.03 -4.73 10.31
N GLU A 112 -11.99 -5.49 9.97
CA GLU A 112 -12.10 -6.84 9.44
C GLU A 112 -12.74 -7.79 10.48
N GLY A 113 -13.74 -8.57 10.05
CA GLY A 113 -14.47 -9.51 10.92
C GLY A 113 -15.52 -8.90 11.85
N LYS A 114 -15.75 -7.58 11.81
CA LYS A 114 -16.81 -6.93 12.60
C LYS A 114 -18.18 -6.99 11.89
N PRO A 115 -19.30 -7.13 12.64
CA PRO A 115 -20.65 -7.15 12.05
C PRO A 115 -21.00 -5.89 11.26
N ASP A 116 -20.54 -4.73 11.73
CA ASP A 116 -20.64 -3.43 11.04
C ASP A 116 -19.33 -3.08 10.32
N GLY A 117 -18.64 -4.09 9.79
CA GLY A 117 -17.38 -3.90 9.06
C GLY A 117 -17.58 -2.97 7.87
N LEU A 118 -16.72 -1.95 7.77
CA LEU A 118 -16.73 -0.99 6.69
C LEU A 118 -15.81 -1.45 5.56
N ASN A 119 -16.39 -1.69 4.39
CA ASN A 119 -15.66 -2.00 3.18
C ASN A 119 -15.09 -0.73 2.54
N ILE A 120 -13.85 -0.82 2.09
CA ILE A 120 -13.21 0.26 1.33
C ILE A 120 -13.46 0.02 -0.15
N ASP A 121 -14.01 1.03 -0.82
CA ASP A 121 -14.16 1.10 -2.26
C ASP A 121 -13.12 2.10 -2.81
N TYR A 122 -12.07 1.58 -3.43
CA TYR A 122 -11.03 2.41 -4.01
C TYR A 122 -11.52 2.96 -5.35
N VAL A 123 -11.66 4.28 -5.45
CA VAL A 123 -12.17 4.94 -6.66
C VAL A 123 -10.99 5.26 -7.58
N PRO A 124 -10.87 4.61 -8.75
CA PRO A 124 -9.77 4.82 -9.67
C PRO A 124 -9.89 6.14 -10.44
N MET A 125 -8.79 6.55 -11.07
CA MET A 125 -8.80 7.61 -12.08
C MET A 125 -9.33 7.02 -13.40
N ASN A 126 -10.44 7.54 -13.92
CA ASN A 126 -11.09 6.97 -15.10
C ASN A 126 -10.19 6.92 -16.34
N ASP A 127 -9.38 7.95 -16.57
CA ASP A 127 -8.46 7.99 -17.72
C ASP A 127 -7.43 6.85 -17.65
N GLU A 128 -6.94 6.52 -16.44
CA GLU A 128 -6.01 5.43 -16.22
C GLU A 128 -6.69 4.06 -16.35
N VAL A 129 -7.97 3.95 -16.01
CA VAL A 129 -8.78 2.74 -16.28
C VAL A 129 -8.87 2.48 -17.78
N GLU A 130 -9.14 3.50 -18.59
CA GLU A 130 -9.20 3.35 -20.04
C GLU A 130 -7.85 2.94 -20.64
N LEU A 131 -6.75 3.51 -20.14
CA LEU A 131 -5.39 3.12 -20.53
C LEU A 131 -5.06 1.69 -20.10
N ALA A 132 -5.51 1.26 -18.93
CA ALA A 132 -5.34 -0.10 -18.42
C ALA A 132 -6.11 -1.12 -19.25
N LYS A 133 -7.36 -0.82 -19.63
CA LYS A 133 -8.15 -1.63 -20.57
C LYS A 133 -7.42 -1.84 -21.89
N GLN A 134 -6.83 -0.78 -22.45
CA GLN A 134 -6.04 -0.90 -23.68
C GLN A 134 -4.84 -1.84 -23.52
N VAL A 135 -4.09 -1.73 -22.42
CA VAL A 135 -2.93 -2.59 -22.16
C VAL A 135 -3.35 -4.05 -21.96
N MET A 136 -4.38 -4.32 -21.16
CA MET A 136 -4.84 -5.69 -20.93
C MET A 136 -5.45 -6.32 -22.19
N ASN A 137 -6.23 -5.57 -22.97
CA ASN A 137 -6.81 -6.06 -24.23
C ASN A 137 -5.74 -6.44 -25.26
N GLN A 138 -4.62 -5.69 -25.32
CA GLN A 138 -3.47 -6.05 -26.17
C GLN A 138 -2.84 -7.40 -25.77
N ASN A 139 -2.97 -7.77 -24.49
CA ASN A 139 -2.50 -9.05 -23.94
C ASN A 139 -3.60 -10.13 -23.94
N GLY A 140 -4.77 -9.87 -24.54
CA GLY A 140 -5.90 -10.81 -24.59
C GLY A 140 -6.63 -10.98 -23.25
N GLN A 141 -6.47 -10.04 -22.31
CA GLN A 141 -7.07 -10.07 -20.99
C GLN A 141 -8.12 -8.96 -20.84
N GLN A 142 -9.21 -9.25 -20.13
CA GLN A 142 -10.21 -8.24 -19.80
C GLN A 142 -9.85 -7.52 -18.49
N TYR A 143 -10.05 -6.21 -18.45
CA TYR A 143 -9.89 -5.41 -17.25
C TYR A 143 -11.07 -5.62 -16.28
N PRO A 144 -10.83 -5.94 -15.00
CA PRO A 144 -11.90 -6.02 -14.00
C PRO A 144 -12.54 -4.65 -13.77
N GLU A 145 -13.86 -4.57 -13.68
CA GLU A 145 -14.52 -3.28 -13.41
C GLU A 145 -14.27 -2.79 -11.98
N GLY A 146 -14.20 -1.48 -11.79
CA GLY A 146 -14.15 -0.84 -10.47
C GLY A 146 -12.84 -0.97 -9.69
N VAL A 147 -11.80 -1.58 -10.26
CA VAL A 147 -10.49 -1.74 -9.58
C VAL A 147 -9.52 -0.62 -9.96
N VAL A 148 -8.51 -0.38 -9.11
CA VAL A 148 -7.47 0.63 -9.35
C VAL A 148 -6.29 0.04 -10.13
N PRO A 149 -5.95 0.56 -11.31
CA PRO A 149 -4.84 0.04 -12.09
C PRO A 149 -3.49 0.53 -11.54
N LEU A 150 -2.51 -0.38 -11.45
CA LEU A 150 -1.10 -0.05 -11.32
C LEU A 150 -0.35 -0.53 -12.57
N PHE A 151 0.47 0.33 -13.15
CA PHE A 151 1.30 0.02 -14.31
C PHE A 151 2.72 -0.34 -13.87
N VAL A 152 3.26 -1.42 -14.45
CA VAL A 152 4.63 -1.87 -14.18
C VAL A 152 5.28 -2.35 -15.48
N ALA A 153 6.61 -2.22 -15.58
CA ALA A 153 7.37 -2.73 -16.71
C ALA A 153 8.07 -4.05 -16.40
N ARG A 154 8.14 -4.91 -17.41
CA ARG A 154 8.93 -6.14 -17.43
C ARG A 154 9.93 -6.10 -18.58
N VAL A 155 11.12 -6.63 -18.34
CA VAL A 155 12.28 -6.53 -19.24
C VAL A 155 13.09 -7.83 -19.29
N GLY A 156 13.88 -7.98 -20.33
CA GLY A 156 14.75 -9.13 -20.55
C GLY A 156 14.01 -10.35 -21.10
N LYS A 157 14.76 -11.39 -21.44
CA LYS A 157 14.20 -12.64 -22.00
C LYS A 157 13.24 -13.33 -21.04
N GLU A 158 13.59 -13.32 -19.75
CA GLU A 158 12.77 -13.89 -18.67
C GLU A 158 11.60 -13.00 -18.24
N GLN A 159 11.46 -11.81 -18.84
CA GLN A 159 10.42 -10.83 -18.49
C GLN A 159 10.38 -10.59 -16.97
N GLY A 160 11.53 -10.32 -16.36
CA GLY A 160 11.62 -9.91 -14.95
C GLY A 160 11.10 -8.48 -14.80
N TYR A 161 10.66 -8.10 -13.60
CA TYR A 161 10.28 -6.71 -13.34
C TYR A 161 11.47 -5.76 -13.57
N LEU A 162 11.20 -4.60 -14.17
CA LEU A 162 12.16 -3.52 -14.26
C LEU A 162 12.45 -2.99 -12.85
N MET A 163 13.70 -3.08 -12.42
CA MET A 163 14.17 -2.52 -11.15
C MET A 163 14.86 -1.18 -11.38
N ILE A 164 14.66 -0.24 -10.46
CA ILE A 164 15.38 1.02 -10.38
C ILE A 164 16.26 1.04 -9.14
N GLU A 165 17.44 1.65 -9.24
CA GLU A 165 18.33 1.85 -8.11
C GLU A 165 18.10 3.24 -7.51
N ARG A 166 17.80 3.30 -6.21
CA ARG A 166 17.64 4.55 -5.46
C ARG A 166 18.23 4.38 -4.07
N ASN A 167 19.14 5.27 -3.66
CA ASN A 167 19.81 5.21 -2.35
C ASN A 167 20.47 3.85 -2.05
N ASN A 168 21.09 3.24 -3.07
CA ASN A 168 21.67 1.88 -2.99
C ASN A 168 20.65 0.76 -2.71
N GLU A 169 19.36 1.02 -2.89
CA GLU A 169 18.29 0.02 -2.85
C GLU A 169 17.69 -0.19 -4.24
N SER A 170 17.54 -1.46 -4.62
CA SER A 170 16.88 -1.88 -5.84
C SER A 170 15.37 -2.02 -5.60
N ARG A 171 14.56 -1.25 -6.33
CA ARG A 171 13.10 -1.15 -6.15
C ARG A 171 12.34 -1.45 -7.42
N ILE A 172 11.13 -2.00 -7.29
CA ILE A 172 10.21 -2.26 -8.41
C ILE A 172 9.13 -1.18 -8.39
N PRO A 173 9.15 -0.20 -9.32
CA PRO A 173 8.20 0.88 -9.31
C PRO A 173 6.88 0.47 -9.97
N PHE A 174 5.78 0.65 -9.23
CA PHE A 174 4.40 0.49 -9.68
C PHE A 174 3.73 1.85 -9.72
N PHE A 175 3.23 2.25 -10.87
CA PHE A 175 2.73 3.61 -11.11
C PHE A 175 1.21 3.64 -11.15
N PHE A 176 0.61 4.63 -10.48
CA PHE A 176 -0.82 4.92 -10.63
C PHE A 176 -1.15 5.58 -11.99
N GLU A 177 -0.16 6.21 -12.63
CA GLU A 177 -0.32 6.80 -13.97
C GLU A 177 0.61 6.14 -14.99
N LYS A 178 0.05 5.70 -16.12
CA LYS A 178 0.83 5.11 -17.22
C LYS A 178 1.86 6.08 -17.78
N ALA A 179 1.55 7.37 -17.82
CA ALA A 179 2.45 8.40 -18.33
C ALA A 179 3.77 8.47 -17.54
N GLN A 180 3.74 8.30 -16.22
CA GLN A 180 4.95 8.27 -15.39
C GLN A 180 5.82 7.04 -15.69
N LEU A 181 5.20 5.87 -15.89
CA LEU A 181 5.92 4.68 -16.35
C LEU A 181 6.58 4.91 -17.72
N GLN A 182 5.86 5.53 -18.67
CA GLN A 182 6.41 5.85 -19.99
C GLN A 182 7.62 6.78 -19.89
N GLN A 183 7.59 7.79 -19.02
CA GLN A 183 8.76 8.66 -18.78
C GLN A 183 9.97 7.88 -18.23
N LEU A 184 9.75 6.90 -17.35
CA LEU A 184 10.80 5.99 -16.91
C LEU A 184 11.36 5.18 -18.07
N LEU A 185 10.48 4.61 -18.91
CA LEU A 185 10.87 3.79 -20.05
C LEU A 185 11.65 4.56 -21.12
N GLU A 186 11.33 5.84 -21.35
CA GLU A 186 12.08 6.70 -22.28
C GLU A 186 13.51 6.95 -21.79
N ARG A 187 13.72 7.11 -20.47
CA ARG A 187 15.07 7.20 -19.89
C ARG A 187 15.79 5.85 -19.99
N PHE A 188 15.11 4.77 -19.62
CA PHE A 188 15.64 3.42 -19.69
C PHE A 188 16.10 3.05 -21.11
N LYS A 189 15.35 3.45 -22.14
CA LYS A 189 15.71 3.25 -23.55
C LYS A 189 16.99 3.95 -23.96
N LYS A 190 17.27 5.14 -23.41
CA LYS A 190 18.52 5.88 -23.66
C LYS A 190 19.72 5.22 -22.98
N GLU A 191 19.51 4.67 -21.78
CA GLU A 191 20.58 4.07 -20.98
C GLU A 191 20.89 2.61 -21.37
N LYS A 192 19.87 1.84 -21.72
CA LYS A 192 19.93 0.38 -21.99
C LYS A 192 19.10 0.01 -23.23
N PRO A 193 19.48 0.48 -24.44
CA PRO A 193 18.67 0.30 -25.65
C PRO A 193 18.38 -1.17 -25.98
N ASP A 194 19.36 -2.06 -25.79
CA ASP A 194 19.21 -3.49 -26.05
C ASP A 194 18.11 -4.13 -25.19
N LEU A 195 18.07 -3.80 -23.90
CA LEU A 195 17.03 -4.29 -22.99
C LEU A 195 15.68 -3.62 -23.23
N ALA A 196 15.68 -2.34 -23.61
CA ALA A 196 14.45 -1.59 -23.86
C ALA A 196 13.61 -2.18 -25.00
N SER A 197 14.24 -2.87 -25.96
CA SER A 197 13.53 -3.60 -27.03
C SER A 197 12.64 -4.75 -26.53
N THR A 198 12.85 -5.21 -25.29
CA THR A 198 12.13 -6.34 -24.68
C THR A 198 11.04 -5.93 -23.70
N VAL A 199 10.82 -4.62 -23.53
CA VAL A 199 9.89 -4.07 -22.54
C VAL A 199 8.46 -4.52 -22.83
N LYS A 200 7.78 -4.99 -21.78
CA LYS A 200 6.32 -5.13 -21.75
C LYS A 200 5.75 -4.36 -20.57
N ILE A 201 4.61 -3.72 -20.78
CA ILE A 201 3.84 -3.09 -19.71
C ILE A 201 2.77 -4.07 -19.25
N GLU A 202 2.67 -4.27 -17.95
CA GLU A 202 1.60 -5.02 -17.30
C GLU A 202 0.75 -4.08 -16.44
N VAL A 203 -0.49 -4.50 -16.21
CA VAL A 203 -1.44 -3.86 -15.31
C VAL A 203 -1.72 -4.81 -14.16
N ILE A 204 -1.54 -4.34 -12.92
CA ILE A 204 -1.88 -5.08 -11.72
C ILE A 204 -2.89 -4.25 -10.91
N PRO A 205 -4.07 -4.80 -10.56
CA PRO A 205 -4.99 -4.09 -9.67
C PRO A 205 -4.39 -3.87 -8.28
N LEU A 206 -4.56 -2.67 -7.72
CA LEU A 206 -4.09 -2.33 -6.37
C LEU A 206 -4.63 -3.28 -5.31
N GLU A 207 -5.90 -3.66 -5.43
CA GLU A 207 -6.60 -4.55 -4.52
C GLU A 207 -5.94 -5.93 -4.49
N ILE A 208 -5.57 -6.44 -5.67
CA ILE A 208 -4.83 -7.71 -5.81
C ILE A 208 -3.42 -7.57 -5.26
N MET A 209 -2.76 -6.43 -5.44
CA MET A 209 -1.44 -6.16 -4.86
C MET A 209 -1.49 -6.20 -3.32
N ILE A 210 -2.45 -5.49 -2.72
CA ILE A 210 -2.63 -5.46 -1.25
C ILE A 210 -2.99 -6.86 -0.73
N ALA A 211 -3.90 -7.58 -1.39
CA ALA A 211 -4.24 -8.96 -1.03
C ALA A 211 -3.01 -9.87 -1.10
N THR A 212 -2.20 -9.76 -2.15
CA THR A 212 -0.97 -10.55 -2.30
C THR A 212 0.04 -10.27 -1.18
N MET A 213 0.20 -9.01 -0.78
CA MET A 213 1.03 -8.65 0.37
C MET A 213 0.50 -9.22 1.70
N LYS A 214 -0.83 -9.29 1.87
CA LYS A 214 -1.49 -9.89 3.04
C LYS A 214 -1.38 -11.42 3.09
N GLU A 215 -1.15 -12.08 1.97
CA GLU A 215 -1.24 -13.55 1.88
C GLU A 215 0.12 -14.23 1.71
N LYS A 216 1.14 -13.53 1.20
CA LYS A 216 2.42 -14.13 0.82
C LYS A 216 3.62 -13.54 1.57
N ASN A 217 4.58 -14.42 1.90
CA ASN A 217 5.94 -14.02 2.26
C ASN A 217 6.82 -14.10 1.02
N ASP A 218 6.99 -12.99 0.32
CA ASP A 218 7.89 -12.95 -0.84
C ASP A 218 8.81 -11.73 -0.73
N GLU A 219 10.12 -11.96 -0.80
CA GLU A 219 11.13 -10.91 -0.74
C GLU A 219 10.90 -9.88 -1.86
N MET A 220 10.40 -10.30 -3.03
CA MET A 220 10.08 -9.41 -4.15
C MET A 220 9.03 -8.37 -3.75
N LEU A 221 8.07 -8.72 -2.89
CA LEU A 221 7.05 -7.79 -2.40
C LEU A 221 7.65 -6.68 -1.52
N THR A 222 8.79 -6.93 -0.87
CA THR A 222 9.49 -5.91 -0.08
C THR A 222 10.23 -4.89 -0.93
N LYS A 223 10.45 -5.19 -2.22
CA LYS A 223 11.11 -4.29 -3.17
C LYS A 223 10.13 -3.34 -3.87
N ILE A 224 8.83 -3.56 -3.70
CA ILE A 224 7.80 -2.74 -4.34
C ILE A 224 7.90 -1.28 -3.85
N GLU A 225 7.81 -0.35 -4.79
CA GLU A 225 7.65 1.07 -4.57
C GLU A 225 6.40 1.52 -5.32
N LEU A 226 5.38 1.98 -4.60
CA LEU A 226 4.23 2.61 -5.21
C LEU A 226 4.59 4.06 -5.54
N VAL A 227 4.42 4.45 -6.80
CA VAL A 227 4.69 5.79 -7.30
C VAL A 227 3.34 6.52 -7.42
N PRO A 228 3.05 7.50 -6.53
CA PRO A 228 1.80 8.24 -6.55
C PRO A 228 1.59 9.01 -7.87
N SER A 229 0.33 9.38 -8.12
CA SER A 229 -0.04 10.27 -9.22
C SER A 229 0.71 11.60 -9.17
N GLN A 230 0.87 12.27 -10.31
CA GLN A 230 1.54 13.58 -10.38
C GLN A 230 0.84 14.61 -9.51
N GLU A 231 -0.49 14.61 -9.50
CA GLU A 231 -1.30 15.44 -8.61
C GLU A 231 -0.95 15.18 -7.13
N SER A 232 -0.87 13.90 -6.73
CA SER A 232 -0.51 13.52 -5.36
C SER A 232 0.92 13.94 -4.98
N LEU A 233 1.86 13.85 -5.91
CA LEU A 233 3.23 14.33 -5.70
C LEU A 233 3.27 15.85 -5.48
N GLN A 234 2.50 16.62 -6.25
CA GLN A 234 2.36 18.07 -6.06
C GLN A 234 1.70 18.41 -4.71
N PHE A 235 0.70 17.64 -4.31
CA PHE A 235 0.07 17.77 -2.98
C PHE A 235 1.08 17.53 -1.85
N ILE A 236 1.91 16.48 -1.94
CA ILE A 236 2.98 16.22 -0.98
C ILE A 236 3.97 17.40 -0.93
N GLN A 237 4.41 17.87 -2.09
CA GLN A 237 5.41 18.95 -2.19
C GLN A 237 4.90 20.27 -1.58
N SER A 238 3.67 20.67 -1.91
CA SER A 238 3.06 21.88 -1.34
C SER A 238 2.84 21.76 0.17
N THR A 239 2.46 20.58 0.67
CA THR A 239 2.30 20.35 2.13
C THR A 239 3.63 20.48 2.88
N ILE A 240 4.73 19.96 2.33
CA ILE A 240 6.07 20.09 2.92
C ILE A 240 6.52 21.56 2.92
N GLN A 241 6.33 22.27 1.81
CA GLN A 241 6.69 23.68 1.69
C GLN A 241 5.90 24.56 2.69
N ASN A 242 4.60 24.30 2.83
CA ASN A 242 3.75 25.03 3.77
C ASN A 242 4.12 24.79 5.25
N ARG A 243 4.61 23.58 5.60
CA ARG A 243 5.16 23.31 6.95
C ARG A 243 6.53 23.94 7.17
N GLY A 244 7.32 24.16 6.11
CA GLY A 244 8.61 24.84 6.17
C GLY A 244 8.51 26.37 6.38
N GLN A 245 7.35 26.96 6.09
CA GLN A 245 7.10 28.41 6.26
C GLN A 245 6.50 28.81 7.61
N SER A 246 6.03 27.86 8.43
CA SER A 246 5.44 28.16 9.75
C SER A 246 6.46 28.14 10.90
N ASN A 247 7.71 28.57 10.70
CA ASN A 247 8.60 28.84 11.83
C ASN A 247 9.60 29.99 11.58
N PRO A 248 9.30 31.21 12.05
CA PRO A 248 10.33 32.16 12.45
C PRO A 248 10.12 32.54 13.92
N GLN A 249 10.63 31.73 14.85
CA GLN A 249 10.97 32.20 16.19
C GLN A 249 12.01 31.28 16.82
N GLY A 250 13.28 31.58 16.52
CA GLY A 250 14.37 31.20 17.39
C GLY A 250 14.16 31.88 18.74
N GLN A 251 13.58 31.17 19.70
CA GLN A 251 13.70 31.51 21.11
C GLN A 251 15.14 31.23 21.52
N SER A 252 15.92 32.31 21.64
CA SER A 252 17.16 32.35 22.39
C SER A 252 16.88 31.84 23.81
N ALA A 253 17.49 30.71 24.16
CA ALA A 253 17.46 30.18 25.51
C ALA A 253 18.11 31.18 26.50
N PRO A 254 17.60 31.33 27.74
CA PRO A 254 18.29 32.06 28.78
C PRO A 254 19.59 31.32 29.15
N GLN A 255 20.71 31.99 29.00
CA GLN A 255 22.02 31.48 29.37
C GLN A 255 22.14 31.42 30.91
N ASN A 256 22.13 30.20 31.46
CA ASN A 256 22.42 29.94 32.86
C ASN A 256 23.87 30.37 33.18
N GLN A 257 24.03 31.41 33.99
CA GLN A 257 25.29 31.71 34.69
C GLN A 257 25.50 30.69 35.83
N PRO A 258 26.71 30.09 35.97
CA PRO A 258 27.03 29.33 37.16
C PRO A 258 27.26 30.27 38.35
N ALA A 259 26.55 30.01 39.46
CA ALA A 259 26.78 30.66 40.73
C ALA A 259 28.18 30.31 41.26
N GLN A 260 29.00 31.33 41.52
CA GLN A 260 30.27 31.20 42.24
C GLN A 260 30.00 30.81 43.69
N SER A 261 30.55 29.66 44.09
CA SER A 261 30.60 29.19 45.47
C SER A 261 31.60 30.01 46.29
N ASN A 262 31.13 30.57 47.40
CA ASN A 262 31.96 31.20 48.42
C ASN A 262 32.30 30.14 49.49
N PRO A 263 33.58 29.86 49.81
CA PRO A 263 33.93 28.88 50.83
C PRO A 263 33.96 29.53 52.22
N GLN A 264 33.12 29.04 53.13
CA GLN A 264 33.22 29.35 54.56
C GLN A 264 33.55 28.09 55.36
N ASN A 265 34.71 28.16 56.01
CA ASN A 265 35.11 27.49 57.25
C ASN A 265 35.05 25.96 57.34
N GLN A 266 36.25 25.36 57.42
CA GLN A 266 36.53 24.36 58.43
C GLN A 266 37.69 24.81 59.32
N GLN A 267 37.37 24.93 60.61
CA GLN A 267 38.29 25.06 61.74
C GLN A 267 39.03 23.73 61.97
N LYS A 268 40.29 23.76 62.40
CA LYS A 268 40.73 23.30 63.75
C LYS A 268 42.24 23.02 63.84
N LYS A 269 42.78 23.55 64.94
CA LYS A 269 44.03 23.24 65.66
C LYS A 269 45.33 23.81 65.11
#